data_AF-A0A0W4ZDG7-F1
#
_entry.id   AF-A0A0W4ZDG7-F1
#
_cell.length_a   1.000
_cell.length_b   1.000
_cell.length_c   1.000
_cell.angle_alpha   90.00
_cell.angle_beta   90.00
_cell.angle_gamma   90.00
#
_symmetry.space_group_name_H-M   'P 1'
#
loop_
_entity.id
_entity.type
_entity.pdbx_description
1 polymer ?
#
loop_
_entity_poly.entity_id
_entity_poly.type
_entity_poly.pdbx_seq_one_letter_code
_entity_poly.pdbx_strand_id
1 'polypeptide(L)'
;MDSDSSTSVSQITENEWDDFFETESAAQCLFCPSKFDNTQFVYKHCQEVHAFNLEALRKHFNLDFYNTIRLINYIRDQVNKGLSPNVMAPENYVGHDIYLRPVLEDDRLLMDLKDDDDSDDNDNNVYTSSKEKDNPLSNLSNEENHKP
;
A
#
# COMPACT_ATOMS: atom_id res chain seq x y z
N MET A 1 -51.68 -47.63 4.75
CA MET A 1 -51.38 -46.58 3.78
C MET A 1 -52.10 -45.36 4.28
N ASP A 2 -51.34 -44.37 4.77
CA ASP A 2 -51.65 -42.97 5.15
C ASP A 2 -50.32 -42.48 5.78
N SER A 3 -49.28 -42.09 5.03
CA SER A 3 -49.00 -40.80 4.39
C SER A 3 -49.19 -39.56 5.26
N ASP A 4 -48.19 -38.68 5.15
CA ASP A 4 -48.07 -37.27 5.61
C ASP A 4 -47.27 -37.13 6.92
N SER A 5 -46.23 -36.30 7.05
CA SER A 5 -45.70 -35.24 6.20
C SER A 5 -44.24 -35.04 6.63
N SER A 6 -43.30 -35.54 5.82
CA SER A 6 -41.88 -35.27 6.02
C SER A 6 -41.58 -33.82 5.66
N THR A 7 -41.06 -33.09 6.64
CA THR A 7 -40.45 -31.75 6.54
C THR A 7 -39.80 -31.52 5.18
N SER A 8 -40.37 -30.62 4.37
CA SER A 8 -39.69 -30.06 3.21
C SER A 8 -38.52 -29.22 3.72
N VAL A 9 -37.37 -29.86 3.89
CA VAL A 9 -36.08 -29.17 3.97
C VAL A 9 -35.86 -28.59 2.58
N SER A 10 -36.14 -27.30 2.45
CA SER A 10 -35.84 -26.51 1.27
C SER A 10 -34.40 -26.78 0.87
N GLN A 11 -34.22 -27.35 -0.32
CA GLN A 11 -32.91 -27.53 -0.93
C GLN A 11 -32.32 -26.14 -1.14
N ILE A 12 -31.45 -25.72 -0.22
CA ILE A 12 -30.52 -24.62 -0.48
C ILE A 12 -29.61 -25.16 -1.59
N THR A 13 -29.79 -24.65 -2.79
CA THR A 13 -28.96 -25.02 -3.93
C THR A 13 -27.55 -24.46 -3.68
N GLU A 14 -26.54 -25.28 -3.93
CA GLU A 14 -25.11 -24.90 -3.83
C GLU A 14 -24.72 -23.73 -4.76
N ASN A 15 -25.66 -23.26 -5.60
CA ASN A 15 -25.49 -22.20 -6.58
C ASN A 15 -25.64 -20.78 -5.99
N GLU A 16 -26.12 -20.61 -4.76
CA GLU A 16 -26.16 -19.30 -4.07
C GLU A 16 -24.88 -19.00 -3.27
N TRP A 17 -24.00 -19.99 -3.10
CA TRP A 17 -22.71 -19.82 -2.43
C TRP A 17 -21.58 -19.40 -3.38
N ASP A 18 -21.75 -19.60 -4.69
CA ASP A 18 -20.75 -19.23 -5.71
C ASP A 18 -20.75 -17.71 -6.00
N ASP A 19 -21.88 -17.03 -5.76
CA ASP A 19 -22.00 -15.56 -5.86
C ASP A 19 -21.43 -14.83 -4.62
N PHE A 20 -21.07 -15.58 -3.56
CA PHE A 20 -20.44 -15.04 -2.35
C PHE A 20 -18.91 -15.02 -2.45
N PHE A 21 -18.32 -15.67 -3.46
CA PHE A 21 -16.92 -15.46 -3.81
C PHE A 21 -16.86 -14.27 -4.75
N GLU A 22 -16.95 -13.06 -4.16
CA GLU A 22 -16.57 -11.82 -4.82
C GLU A 22 -15.24 -12.08 -5.54
N THR A 23 -15.30 -12.03 -6.87
CA THR A 23 -14.10 -12.11 -7.70
C THR A 23 -13.25 -10.92 -7.30
N GLU A 24 -12.20 -11.18 -6.53
CA GLU A 24 -11.24 -10.20 -6.01
C GLU A 24 -11.07 -9.07 -7.03
N SER A 25 -11.48 -7.85 -6.69
CA SER A 25 -11.65 -6.77 -7.68
C SER A 25 -10.34 -6.56 -8.45
N ALA A 26 -10.38 -6.61 -9.78
CA ALA A 26 -9.15 -6.51 -10.57
C ALA A 26 -8.53 -5.10 -10.45
N ALA A 27 -7.21 -5.03 -10.30
CA ALA A 27 -6.48 -3.77 -10.18
C ALA A 27 -6.40 -3.07 -11.55
N GLN A 28 -6.94 -1.85 -11.66
CA GLN A 28 -6.96 -1.10 -12.92
C GLN A 28 -5.74 -0.19 -13.08
N CYS A 29 -5.20 -0.07 -14.30
CA CYS A 29 -4.14 0.89 -14.65
C CYS A 29 -4.61 2.35 -14.51
N LEU A 30 -3.74 3.24 -14.00
CA LEU A 30 -4.04 4.66 -13.81
C LEU A 30 -4.38 5.43 -15.09
N PHE A 31 -3.78 5.06 -16.23
CA PHE A 31 -3.83 5.85 -17.47
C PHE A 31 -4.63 5.20 -18.60
N CYS A 32 -5.02 3.93 -18.46
CA CYS A 32 -5.73 3.19 -19.50
C CYS A 32 -6.71 2.16 -18.92
N PRO A 33 -7.59 1.56 -19.75
CA PRO A 33 -8.61 0.61 -19.28
C PRO A 33 -8.08 -0.78 -18.86
N SER A 34 -6.78 -1.04 -18.99
CA SER A 34 -6.18 -2.34 -18.66
C SER A 34 -6.35 -2.70 -17.19
N LYS A 35 -6.70 -3.95 -16.91
CA LYS A 35 -6.87 -4.51 -15.56
C LYS A 35 -5.92 -5.69 -15.36
N PHE A 36 -5.51 -5.90 -14.11
CA PHE A 36 -4.52 -6.89 -13.72
C PHE A 36 -4.92 -7.55 -12.40
N ASP A 37 -4.35 -8.73 -12.15
CA ASP A 37 -4.67 -9.53 -10.95
C ASP A 37 -4.15 -8.89 -9.66
N ASN A 38 -3.12 -8.05 -9.73
CA ASN A 38 -2.57 -7.36 -8.58
C ASN A 38 -1.95 -6.00 -8.93
N THR A 39 -1.71 -5.20 -7.90
CA THR A 39 -1.19 -3.84 -8.00
C THR A 39 0.26 -3.77 -8.49
N GLN A 40 1.07 -4.81 -8.25
CA GLN A 40 2.46 -4.87 -8.75
C GLN A 40 2.51 -4.91 -10.29
N PHE A 41 1.62 -5.66 -10.93
CA PHE A 41 1.51 -5.66 -12.39
C PHE A 41 1.04 -4.32 -12.94
N VAL A 42 0.13 -3.63 -12.23
CA VAL A 42 -0.27 -2.25 -12.59
C VAL A 42 0.94 -1.31 -12.54
N TYR A 43 1.74 -1.36 -11.47
CA TYR A 43 2.92 -0.48 -11.34
C TYR A 43 3.94 -0.75 -12.45
N LYS A 44 4.23 -2.02 -12.75
CA LYS A 44 5.11 -2.38 -13.86
C LYS A 44 4.57 -1.88 -15.21
N HIS A 45 3.28 -2.08 -15.47
CA HIS A 45 2.65 -1.60 -16.69
C HIS A 45 2.70 -0.07 -16.82
N CYS A 46 2.45 0.67 -15.73
CA CYS A 46 2.59 2.11 -15.71
C CYS A 46 4.02 2.57 -16.06
N GLN A 47 5.04 1.86 -15.58
CA GLN A 47 6.44 2.17 -15.89
C GLN A 47 6.78 1.88 -17.36
N GLU A 48 6.39 0.72 -17.88
CA GLU A 48 6.79 0.27 -19.21
C GLU A 48 6.01 0.95 -20.34
N VAL A 49 4.70 1.18 -20.15
CA VAL A 49 3.81 1.70 -21.19
C VAL A 49 3.56 3.21 -21.05
N HIS A 50 3.51 3.71 -19.82
CA HIS A 50 3.19 5.12 -19.54
C HIS A 50 4.39 5.93 -19.03
N ALA A 51 5.58 5.33 -18.92
CA ALA A 51 6.78 5.94 -18.35
C ALA A 51 6.53 6.59 -16.98
N PHE A 52 5.60 6.02 -16.20
CA PHE A 52 5.16 6.55 -14.93
C PHE A 52 5.56 5.64 -13.77
N ASN A 53 6.21 6.20 -12.76
CA ASN A 53 6.58 5.50 -11.53
C ASN A 53 6.02 6.25 -10.32
N LEU A 54 5.01 5.67 -9.68
CA LEU A 54 4.34 6.26 -8.52
C LEU A 54 5.32 6.48 -7.36
N GLU A 55 6.12 5.48 -6.99
CA GLU A 55 7.07 5.58 -5.88
C GLU A 55 8.14 6.64 -6.10
N ALA A 56 8.65 6.74 -7.33
CA ALA A 56 9.63 7.77 -7.68
C ALA A 56 9.02 9.18 -7.52
N LEU A 57 7.75 9.36 -7.91
CA LEU A 57 7.04 10.63 -7.79
C LEU A 57 6.72 10.96 -6.32
N ARG A 58 6.29 9.96 -5.53
CA ARG A 58 6.09 10.09 -4.07
C ARG A 58 7.36 10.61 -3.40
N LYS A 59 8.51 9.98 -3.69
CA LYS A 59 9.82 10.39 -3.16
C LYS A 59 10.25 11.76 -3.66
N HIS A 60 10.01 12.06 -4.93
CA HIS A 60 10.42 13.33 -5.53
C HIS A 60 9.73 14.54 -4.88
N PHE A 61 8.43 14.44 -4.59
CA PHE A 61 7.65 15.52 -3.98
C PHE A 61 7.41 15.34 -2.47
N ASN A 62 8.02 14.32 -1.85
CA ASN A 62 7.79 13.95 -0.46
C ASN A 62 6.29 13.84 -0.11
N LEU A 63 5.54 13.10 -0.94
CA LEU A 63 4.11 12.91 -0.76
C LEU A 63 3.85 11.91 0.38
N ASP A 64 3.16 12.37 1.41
CA ASP A 64 2.60 11.50 2.45
C ASP A 64 1.50 10.56 1.90
N PHE A 65 0.98 9.69 2.76
CA PHE A 65 -0.08 8.75 2.44
C PHE A 65 -1.30 9.43 1.79
N TYR A 66 -1.83 10.48 2.41
CA TYR A 66 -3.03 11.19 1.92
C TYR A 66 -2.77 11.93 0.60
N ASN A 67 -1.61 12.55 0.45
CA ASN A 67 -1.22 13.22 -0.79
C ASN A 67 -0.97 12.22 -1.92
N THR A 68 -0.59 10.98 -1.60
CA THR A 68 -0.54 9.88 -2.56
C THR A 68 -1.94 9.45 -3.01
N ILE A 69 -2.90 9.35 -2.08
CA ILE A 69 -4.33 9.12 -2.41
C ILE A 69 -4.85 10.22 -3.35
N ARG A 70 -4.58 11.49 -3.01
CA ARG A 70 -5.00 12.64 -3.84
C ARG A 70 -4.41 12.55 -5.25
N LEU A 71 -3.13 12.20 -5.38
CA LEU A 71 -2.48 12.00 -6.68
C LEU A 71 -3.15 10.91 -7.50
N ILE A 72 -3.43 9.74 -6.91
CA ILE A 72 -4.09 8.62 -7.61
C ILE A 72 -5.47 9.06 -8.11
N ASN A 73 -6.30 9.62 -7.24
CA ASN A 73 -7.64 10.08 -7.61
C ASN A 73 -7.61 11.25 -8.61
N TYR A 74 -6.63 12.14 -8.53
CA TYR A 74 -6.42 13.18 -9.54
C TYR A 74 -6.15 12.58 -10.92
N ILE A 75 -5.23 11.61 -11.01
CA ILE A 75 -4.94 10.93 -12.28
C ILE A 75 -6.21 10.27 -12.85
N ARG A 76 -6.94 9.53 -12.01
CA ARG A 76 -8.22 8.90 -12.40
C ARG A 76 -9.22 9.92 -12.93
N ASP A 77 -9.43 11.01 -12.22
CA ASP A 77 -10.38 12.07 -12.58
C ASP A 77 -10.02 12.73 -13.92
N GLN A 78 -8.74 13.04 -14.16
CA GLN A 78 -8.29 13.63 -15.41
C GLN A 78 -8.46 12.64 -16.58
N VAL A 79 -8.07 11.38 -16.40
CA VAL A 79 -8.19 10.35 -17.44
C VAL A 79 -9.66 10.07 -17.78
N ASN A 80 -10.54 10.02 -16.78
CA ASN A 80 -11.99 9.86 -16.99
C ASN A 80 -12.60 11.04 -17.77
N LYS A 81 -12.02 12.24 -17.65
CA LYS A 81 -12.38 13.43 -18.45
C LYS A 81 -11.74 13.45 -19.84
N GLY A 82 -10.93 12.44 -20.19
CA GLY A 82 -10.17 12.39 -21.45
C GLY A 82 -8.98 13.35 -21.49
N LEU A 83 -8.51 13.82 -20.32
CA LEU A 83 -7.39 14.74 -20.18
C LEU A 83 -6.11 13.98 -19.81
N SER A 84 -4.96 14.54 -20.19
CA SER A 84 -3.66 14.06 -19.73
C SER A 84 -3.31 14.73 -18.39
N PRO A 85 -3.18 13.97 -17.29
CA PRO A 85 -2.89 14.55 -15.98
C PRO A 85 -1.47 15.13 -15.93
N ASN A 86 -1.34 16.36 -15.46
CA ASN A 86 -0.03 16.93 -15.15
C ASN A 86 0.38 16.54 -13.73
N VAL A 87 1.07 15.41 -13.61
CA VAL A 87 1.53 14.85 -12.32
C VAL A 87 2.77 15.53 -11.74
N MET A 88 3.43 16.40 -12.52
CA MET A 88 4.62 17.14 -12.09
C MET A 88 4.29 18.49 -11.43
N ALA A 89 3.01 18.85 -11.35
CA ALA A 89 2.52 20.07 -10.72
C ALA A 89 1.68 19.69 -9.48
N PRO A 90 2.31 19.48 -8.31
CA PRO A 90 1.64 19.02 -7.09
C PRO A 90 0.53 19.95 -6.61
N GLU A 91 0.58 21.24 -6.92
CA GLU A 91 -0.47 22.22 -6.63
C GLU A 91 -1.84 21.87 -7.24
N ASN A 92 -1.89 20.98 -8.23
CA ASN A 92 -3.13 20.52 -8.86
C ASN A 92 -3.88 19.49 -8.00
N TYR A 93 -3.22 18.82 -7.05
CA TYR A 93 -3.83 17.74 -6.28
C TYR A 93 -3.53 17.79 -4.78
N VAL A 94 -2.39 18.31 -4.35
CA VAL A 94 -2.05 18.47 -2.92
C VAL A 94 -2.97 19.49 -2.28
N GLY A 95 -3.53 19.15 -1.10
CA GLY A 95 -4.46 20.01 -0.36
C GLY A 95 -5.87 20.11 -0.95
N HIS A 96 -6.14 19.44 -2.08
CA HIS A 96 -7.48 19.41 -2.69
C HIS A 96 -8.27 18.21 -2.18
N ASP A 97 -9.08 18.41 -1.15
CA ASP A 97 -9.86 17.35 -0.49
C ASP A 97 -10.90 16.69 -1.40
N ILE A 98 -11.23 17.32 -2.54
CA ILE A 98 -12.04 16.67 -3.58
C ILE A 98 -11.44 15.34 -4.05
N TYR A 99 -10.12 15.19 -3.99
CA TYR A 99 -9.38 13.99 -4.39
C TYR A 99 -9.13 13.00 -3.24
N LEU A 100 -9.61 13.29 -2.03
CA LEU A 100 -9.68 12.26 -0.98
C LEU A 100 -10.89 11.34 -1.16
N ARG A 101 -11.82 11.71 -2.05
CA ARG A 101 -12.95 10.84 -2.41
C ARG A 101 -12.52 9.91 -3.55
N PRO A 102 -12.70 8.58 -3.40
CA PRO A 102 -12.39 7.63 -4.46
C PRO A 102 -13.14 7.98 -5.75
N VAL A 103 -12.40 8.04 -6.86
CA VAL A 103 -12.96 8.21 -8.20
C VAL A 103 -13.39 6.87 -8.81
N LEU A 104 -12.74 5.80 -8.38
CA LEU A 104 -13.02 4.43 -8.76
C LEU A 104 -13.49 3.66 -7.51
N GLU A 105 -14.62 2.96 -7.66
CA GLU A 105 -15.12 2.03 -6.65
C GLU A 105 -14.20 0.80 -6.57
N ASP A 106 -13.95 0.31 -5.36
CA ASP A 106 -13.03 -0.78 -5.07
C ASP A 106 -11.63 -0.59 -5.70
N ASP A 107 -11.11 0.64 -5.70
CA ASP A 107 -9.78 0.95 -6.26
C ASP A 107 -8.68 0.23 -5.47
N ARG A 108 -8.26 -0.92 -6.00
CA ARG A 108 -7.26 -1.79 -5.39
C ARG A 108 -5.90 -1.09 -5.20
N LEU A 109 -5.57 -0.06 -6.00
CA LEU A 109 -4.36 0.72 -5.75
C LEU A 109 -4.45 1.56 -4.47
N LEU A 110 -5.65 2.03 -4.11
CA LEU A 110 -5.87 2.75 -2.86
C LEU A 110 -5.94 1.79 -1.66
N MET A 111 -6.57 0.62 -1.83
CA MET A 111 -6.66 -0.39 -0.77
C MET A 111 -5.30 -1.00 -0.41
N ASP A 112 -4.45 -1.28 -1.40
CA ASP A 112 -3.11 -1.85 -1.20
C ASP A 112 -2.05 -0.78 -0.88
N LEU A 113 -2.41 0.50 -0.83
CA LEU A 113 -1.46 1.57 -0.57
C LEU A 113 -0.92 1.45 0.86
N LYS A 114 0.41 1.42 0.98
CA LYS A 114 1.09 1.36 2.28
C LYS A 114 1.28 2.76 2.84
N ASP A 115 1.00 2.92 4.13
CA ASP A 115 1.47 4.06 4.89
C ASP A 115 2.93 3.79 5.29
N ASP A 116 3.82 4.73 4.94
CA ASP A 116 5.25 4.61 5.23
C ASP A 116 5.60 5.26 6.59
N ASP A 117 4.62 5.88 7.29
CA ASP A 117 4.79 6.59 8.57
C ASP A 117 4.57 5.70 9.82
N ASP A 118 4.14 4.44 9.64
CA ASP A 118 4.05 3.45 10.72
C ASP A 118 5.43 2.82 11.01
N SER A 119 6.40 3.65 11.41
CA SER A 119 7.59 3.17 12.10
C SER A 119 7.19 2.76 13.52
N ASP A 120 6.93 1.47 13.71
CA ASP A 120 6.68 0.83 15.00
C ASP A 120 7.99 0.83 15.82
N ASP A 121 8.39 1.99 16.36
CA ASP A 121 9.49 2.16 17.32
C ASP A 121 9.08 1.56 18.69
N ASN A 122 8.89 0.24 18.74
CA ASN A 122 8.73 -0.50 19.99
C ASN A 122 9.97 -1.34 20.30
N ASP A 123 11.14 -0.69 20.28
CA ASP A 123 12.36 -1.19 20.93
C ASP A 123 12.26 -0.93 22.44
N ASN A 124 11.42 -1.70 23.16
CA ASN A 124 11.54 -1.78 24.62
C ASN A 124 11.13 -3.15 25.18
N ASN A 125 12.19 -3.86 25.61
CA ASN A 125 12.23 -4.79 26.74
C ASN A 125 11.91 -6.29 26.49
N VAL A 126 12.98 -7.08 26.31
CA VAL A 126 13.10 -8.40 26.96
C VAL A 126 14.46 -8.51 27.67
N TYR A 127 14.38 -8.48 29.00
CA TYR A 127 15.32 -9.02 29.98
C TYR A 127 15.98 -10.33 29.55
N THR A 128 17.31 -10.42 29.66
CA THR A 128 17.93 -11.56 30.36
C THR A 128 19.11 -11.09 31.21
N SER A 129 18.87 -11.10 32.52
CA SER A 129 19.89 -11.10 33.56
C SER A 129 20.69 -12.41 33.50
N SER A 130 22.04 -12.33 33.51
CA SER A 130 23.04 -13.31 34.01
C SER A 130 24.23 -13.49 33.07
N LYS A 131 25.36 -12.83 33.39
CA LYS A 131 26.59 -13.47 33.91
C LYS A 131 27.76 -12.48 33.94
N GLU A 132 28.11 -12.05 35.14
CA GLU A 132 29.48 -11.69 35.50
C GLU A 132 30.41 -12.85 35.12
N LYS A 133 31.49 -12.60 34.37
CA LYS A 133 32.82 -13.24 34.49
C LYS A 133 33.90 -12.37 33.82
N ASP A 134 34.77 -11.84 34.68
CA ASP A 134 36.24 -11.77 34.53
C ASP A 134 36.86 -11.03 33.33
N ASN A 135 37.41 -9.84 33.64
CA ASN A 135 38.47 -9.13 32.90
C ASN A 135 39.80 -9.92 32.95
N PRO A 136 40.70 -9.83 31.94
CA PRO A 136 41.81 -8.88 32.07
C PRO A 136 42.27 -8.19 30.75
N LEU A 137 42.51 -6.86 30.85
CA LEU A 137 43.66 -6.05 30.37
C LEU A 137 44.60 -6.73 29.36
N SER A 138 45.08 -6.14 28.26
CA SER A 138 45.57 -4.77 28.02
C SER A 138 46.08 -4.66 26.58
N ASN A 139 45.93 -3.50 25.93
CA ASN A 139 46.99 -2.73 25.24
C ASN A 139 46.37 -1.85 24.15
N LEU A 140 46.55 -0.54 24.28
CA LEU A 140 47.00 0.33 23.19
C LEU A 140 47.63 1.57 23.82
N SER A 141 48.96 1.58 23.71
CA SER A 141 49.88 2.64 24.07
C SER A 141 49.56 3.91 23.29
N ASN A 142 49.42 5.04 23.97
CA ASN A 142 49.67 6.35 23.36
C ASN A 142 50.71 7.08 24.21
N GLU A 143 51.91 7.16 23.65
CA GLU A 143 52.93 8.15 23.97
C GLU A 143 52.38 9.55 23.65
N GLU A 144 52.58 10.55 24.52
CA GLU A 144 52.92 11.94 24.13
C GLU A 144 53.61 12.68 25.30
N ASN A 145 54.94 12.73 25.20
CA ASN A 145 55.87 13.86 25.37
C ASN A 145 55.62 15.06 26.33
N HIS A 146 56.76 15.40 26.98
CA HIS A 146 57.27 16.74 27.39
C HIS A 146 56.62 17.41 28.62
N LYS A 147 57.31 18.05 29.59
CA LYS A 147 58.69 18.52 29.93
C LYS A 147 58.49 19.33 31.27
N PRO A 148 59.47 19.90 32.04
CA PRO A 148 60.94 19.91 32.02
C PRO A 148 61.65 19.12 33.11
#